data_AF-A0A7J4TGX6-F1
#
_entry.id   AF-A0A7J4TGX6-F1
#
_cell.length_a   1.000
_cell.length_b   1.000
_cell.length_c   1.000
_cell.angle_alpha   90.00
_cell.angle_beta   90.00
_cell.angle_gamma   90.00
#
_symmetry.space_group_name_H-M   'P 1'
#
loop_
_entity.id
_entity.type
_entity.pdbx_description
1 polymer ?
#
loop_
_entity_poly.entity_id
_entity_poly.type
_entity_poly.pdbx_seq_one_letter_code
_entity_poly.pdbx_strand_id
1 'polypeptide(L)'
;MEEEKALPAAALRAQAVDNNDPAFCQKINDASLRSKCLDAVAVAFAVQKSDVSLCAKVTDEARRQECSDIVNYDRAMTEGNAQHCTQNIMDPDLSKNCLEELRRKELANADDEIDCVVLSDEFQRSVCEDNLRIRKAFEANDPSLCLSITTRALREACEEKLG
;
A
#
# COMPACT_ATOMS: atom_id res chain seq x y z
N MET A 1 -15.83 31.78 35.65
CA MET A 1 -14.58 31.26 35.06
C MET A 1 -14.81 29.77 34.86
N GLU A 2 -15.15 29.38 33.64
CA GLU A 2 -15.25 27.97 33.28
C GLU A 2 -13.82 27.45 33.15
N GLU A 3 -13.47 26.41 33.91
CA GLU A 3 -12.22 25.68 33.73
C GLU A 3 -12.26 25.00 32.36
N GLU A 4 -11.48 25.52 31.41
CA GLU A 4 -11.24 24.86 30.14
C GLU A 4 -10.48 23.55 30.44
N LYS A 5 -11.22 22.44 30.46
CA LYS A 5 -10.66 21.12 30.76
C LYS A 5 -9.65 20.77 29.67
N ALA A 6 -8.36 20.76 30.04
CA ALA A 6 -7.29 20.42 29.11
C ALA A 6 -7.55 19.05 28.45
N LEU A 7 -7.49 19.02 27.12
CA LEU A 7 -7.60 17.78 26.35
C LEU A 7 -6.44 16.84 26.70
N PRO A 8 -6.69 15.52 26.78
CA PRO A 8 -5.63 14.55 27.01
C PRO A 8 -4.63 14.54 25.84
N ALA A 9 -3.36 14.26 26.13
CA ALA A 9 -2.27 14.30 25.14
C ALA A 9 -2.54 13.42 23.90
N ALA A 10 -3.24 12.29 24.07
CA ALA A 10 -3.65 11.42 22.97
C ALA A 10 -4.63 12.12 22.01
N ALA A 11 -5.60 12.89 22.54
CA ALA A 11 -6.56 13.63 21.73
C ALA A 11 -5.90 14.81 21.00
N LEU A 12 -4.98 15.51 21.67
CA LEU A 12 -4.18 16.56 21.04
C LEU A 12 -3.31 16.00 19.91
N ARG A 13 -2.69 14.84 20.10
CA ARG A 13 -1.92 14.16 19.05
C ARG A 13 -2.80 13.76 17.86
N ALA A 14 -3.99 13.21 18.10
CA ALA A 14 -4.91 12.85 17.03
C ALA A 14 -5.31 14.09 16.21
N GLN A 15 -5.72 15.18 16.88
CA GLN A 15 -6.02 16.45 16.21
C GLN A 15 -4.83 17.00 15.42
N ALA A 16 -3.62 16.89 15.96
CA ALA A 16 -2.42 17.34 15.27
C ALA A 16 -2.18 16.58 13.96
N VAL A 17 -2.33 15.26 13.99
CA VAL A 17 -2.14 14.37 12.83
C VAL A 17 -3.26 14.57 11.80
N ASP A 18 -4.51 14.55 12.23
CA ASP A 18 -5.68 14.65 11.34
C ASP A 18 -5.71 15.99 10.60
N ASN A 19 -5.25 17.06 11.24
CA ASN A 19 -5.21 18.40 10.66
C ASN A 19 -3.83 18.78 10.07
N ASN A 20 -2.81 17.91 10.19
CA ASN A 20 -1.41 18.24 9.91
C ASN A 20 -0.94 19.54 10.60
N ASP A 21 -1.43 19.81 11.80
CA ASP A 21 -1.17 21.04 12.54
C ASP A 21 -0.33 20.78 13.81
N PRO A 22 0.98 21.09 13.80
CA PRO A 22 1.84 20.88 14.95
C PRO A 22 1.50 21.80 16.14
N ALA A 23 0.65 22.82 15.97
CA ALA A 23 0.22 23.69 17.07
C ALA A 23 -0.54 22.91 18.16
N PHE A 24 -1.26 21.85 17.80
CA PHE A 24 -1.90 20.98 18.79
C PHE A 24 -0.87 20.22 19.65
N CYS A 25 0.28 19.85 19.10
CA CYS A 25 1.36 19.22 19.87
C CYS A 25 1.96 20.17 20.91
N GLN A 26 1.98 21.49 20.65
CA GLN A 26 2.51 22.48 21.59
C GLN A 26 1.69 22.59 22.88
N LYS A 27 0.43 22.15 22.86
CA LYS A 27 -0.45 22.09 24.03
C LYS A 27 -0.14 20.89 24.96
N ILE A 28 0.76 19.99 24.56
CA ILE A 28 1.20 18.85 25.37
C ILE A 28 2.32 19.29 26.32
N ASN A 29 2.06 19.24 27.62
CA ASN A 29 3.02 19.66 28.65
C ASN A 29 4.23 18.73 28.76
N ASP A 30 4.02 17.42 28.58
CA ASP A 30 5.11 16.45 28.63
C ASP A 30 5.98 16.56 27.37
N ALA A 31 7.26 16.86 27.56
CA ALA A 31 8.18 17.10 26.46
C ALA A 31 8.39 15.86 25.57
N SER A 32 8.38 14.66 26.16
CA SER A 32 8.55 13.39 25.42
C SER A 32 7.32 13.11 24.56
N LEU A 33 6.12 13.26 25.11
CA LEU A 33 4.86 13.12 24.37
C LEU A 33 4.71 14.19 23.29
N ARG A 34 5.15 15.42 23.56
CA ARG A 34 5.18 16.50 22.58
C ARG A 34 6.11 16.18 21.41
N SER A 35 7.33 15.69 21.67
CA SER A 35 8.25 15.27 20.61
C SER A 35 7.64 14.15 19.75
N LYS A 36 7.08 13.11 20.41
CA LYS A 36 6.41 12.01 19.71
C LYS A 36 5.19 12.45 18.88
N CYS A 37 4.51 13.51 19.32
CA CYS A 37 3.41 14.13 18.58
C CYS A 37 3.93 14.84 17.33
N LEU A 38 4.97 15.66 17.46
CA LEU A 38 5.59 16.36 16.33
C LEU A 38 6.13 15.39 15.27
N ASP A 39 6.78 14.31 15.70
CA ASP A 39 7.22 13.24 14.80
C ASP A 39 6.02 12.63 14.06
N ALA A 40 4.92 12.32 14.76
CA ALA A 40 3.74 11.75 14.14
C ALA A 40 3.11 12.69 13.10
N VAL A 41 3.07 13.99 13.36
CA VAL A 41 2.61 15.00 12.38
C VAL A 41 3.55 15.04 11.18
N ALA A 42 4.87 15.00 11.40
CA ALA A 42 5.84 15.00 10.31
C ALA A 42 5.68 13.76 9.41
N VAL A 43 5.50 12.58 9.99
CA VAL A 43 5.24 11.33 9.24
C VAL A 43 3.94 11.45 8.44
N ALA A 44 2.84 11.86 9.08
CA ALA A 44 1.54 11.99 8.41
C ALA A 44 1.60 12.97 7.23
N PHE A 45 2.28 14.10 7.42
CA PHE A 45 2.46 15.09 6.37
C PHE A 45 3.35 14.58 5.22
N ALA A 46 4.42 13.83 5.53
CA ALA A 46 5.27 13.19 4.53
C ALA A 46 4.51 12.19 3.66
N VAL A 47 3.68 11.35 4.28
CA VAL A 47 2.83 10.37 3.58
C VAL A 47 1.77 11.08 2.75
N GLN A 48 1.05 12.05 3.31
CA GLN A 48 0.01 12.78 2.57
C GLN A 48 0.56 13.52 1.33
N LYS A 49 1.80 13.99 1.40
CA LYS A 49 2.48 14.70 0.31
C LYS A 49 3.29 13.77 -0.60
N SER A 50 3.40 12.49 -0.24
CA SER A 50 4.32 11.53 -0.86
C SER A 50 5.75 12.10 -1.00
N ASP A 51 6.23 12.84 0.00
CA ASP A 51 7.51 13.55 -0.02
C ASP A 51 8.44 13.07 1.10
N VAL A 52 9.43 12.27 0.72
CA VAL A 52 10.42 11.67 1.63
C VAL A 52 11.28 12.71 2.35
N SER A 53 11.48 13.89 1.75
CA SER A 53 12.30 14.94 2.37
C SER A 53 11.70 15.45 3.68
N LEU A 54 10.38 15.32 3.84
CA LEU A 54 9.67 15.68 5.06
C LEU A 54 9.98 14.73 6.23
N CYS A 55 10.39 13.49 5.96
CA CYS A 55 10.83 12.55 7.00
C CYS A 55 12.07 13.05 7.76
N ALA A 56 12.88 13.93 7.17
CA ALA A 56 14.03 14.54 7.86
C ALA A 56 13.64 15.37 9.10
N LYS A 57 12.35 15.75 9.22
CA LYS A 57 11.82 16.46 10.40
C LYS A 57 11.52 15.52 11.58
N VAL A 58 11.53 14.20 11.36
CA VAL A 58 11.35 13.20 12.40
C VAL A 58 12.63 13.10 13.22
N THR A 59 12.49 13.29 14.53
CA THR A 59 13.62 13.38 15.47
C THR A 59 14.13 12.00 15.89
N ASP A 60 13.24 11.03 16.06
CA ASP A 60 13.58 9.65 16.34
C ASP A 60 14.10 8.95 15.06
N GLU A 61 15.29 8.37 15.13
CA GLU A 61 15.97 7.79 13.96
C GLU A 61 15.25 6.57 13.40
N ALA A 62 14.76 5.68 14.26
CA ALA A 62 14.03 4.49 13.84
C ALA A 62 12.73 4.88 13.13
N ARG A 63 11.97 5.83 13.68
CA ARG A 63 10.78 6.39 13.03
C ARG A 63 11.09 7.16 11.75
N ARG A 64 12.24 7.82 11.67
CA ARG A 64 12.64 8.51 10.44
C ARG A 64 12.88 7.53 9.30
N GLN A 65 13.49 6.38 9.62
CA GLN A 65 13.63 5.29 8.66
C GLN A 65 12.26 4.73 8.27
N GLU A 66 11.43 4.40 9.26
CA GLU A 66 10.06 3.91 9.04
C GLU A 66 9.24 4.88 8.17
N CYS A 67 9.32 6.18 8.43
CA CYS A 67 8.72 7.22 7.62
C CYS A 67 9.17 7.14 6.16
N SER A 68 10.48 7.03 5.95
CA SER A 68 11.07 6.99 4.61
C SER A 68 10.60 5.74 3.85
N ASP A 69 10.56 4.60 4.53
CA ASP A 69 10.11 3.33 3.97
C ASP A 69 8.61 3.40 3.59
N ILE A 70 7.74 3.91 4.49
CA ILE A 70 6.30 4.07 4.22
C ILE A 70 6.04 5.03 3.05
N VAL A 71 6.73 6.17 3.00
CA VAL A 71 6.55 7.14 1.90
C VAL A 71 6.99 6.53 0.57
N ASN A 72 8.11 5.80 0.54
CA ASN A 72 8.54 5.13 -0.69
C ASN A 72 7.61 3.98 -1.07
N TYR A 73 7.06 3.25 -0.11
CA TYR A 73 6.03 2.26 -0.37
C TYR A 73 4.80 2.88 -1.06
N ASP A 74 4.27 3.98 -0.50
CA ASP A 74 3.12 4.70 -1.08
C ASP A 74 3.41 5.20 -2.50
N ARG A 75 4.61 5.78 -2.71
CA ARG A 75 5.07 6.20 -4.04
C ARG A 75 5.19 5.03 -5.01
N ALA A 76 5.75 3.91 -4.57
CA ALA A 76 5.84 2.70 -5.39
C ALA A 76 4.44 2.31 -5.89
N MET A 77 3.48 2.22 -4.98
CA MET A 77 2.11 1.80 -5.28
C MET A 77 1.36 2.80 -6.15
N THR A 78 1.57 4.10 -5.94
CA THR A 78 0.89 5.17 -6.69
C THR A 78 1.48 5.34 -8.09
N GLU A 79 2.81 5.34 -8.20
CA GLU A 79 3.54 5.54 -9.45
C GLU A 79 3.72 4.25 -10.26
N GLY A 80 3.50 3.07 -9.65
CA GLY A 80 3.77 1.78 -10.28
C GLY A 80 5.26 1.49 -10.46
N ASN A 81 6.14 2.11 -9.66
CA ASN A 81 7.59 2.04 -9.86
C ASN A 81 8.28 1.19 -8.79
N ALA A 82 8.71 -0.02 -9.19
CA ALA A 82 9.40 -0.98 -8.33
C ALA A 82 10.78 -0.51 -7.81
N GLN A 83 11.38 0.53 -8.40
CA GLN A 83 12.62 1.13 -7.87
C GLN A 83 12.40 1.69 -6.47
N HIS A 84 11.21 2.23 -6.17
CA HIS A 84 10.90 2.67 -4.81
C HIS A 84 10.95 1.54 -3.80
N CYS A 85 10.48 0.33 -4.16
CA CYS A 85 10.57 -0.82 -3.27
C CYS A 85 12.01 -1.33 -3.08
N THR A 86 12.84 -1.32 -4.14
CA THR A 86 14.16 -1.99 -4.13
C THR A 86 15.31 -1.11 -3.69
N GLN A 87 15.21 0.20 -3.91
CA GLN A 87 16.33 1.13 -3.69
C GLN A 87 16.09 2.03 -2.48
N ASN A 88 14.84 2.27 -2.11
CA ASN A 88 14.48 3.32 -1.16
C ASN A 88 13.75 2.81 0.09
N ILE A 89 13.37 1.52 0.15
CA ILE A 89 12.88 0.85 1.37
C ILE A 89 14.04 0.04 1.95
N MET A 90 14.41 0.32 3.20
CA MET A 90 15.49 -0.40 3.88
C MET A 90 15.01 -1.64 4.62
N ASP A 91 13.77 -1.65 5.11
CA ASP A 91 13.17 -2.85 5.69
C ASP A 91 12.98 -3.94 4.62
N PRO A 92 13.62 -5.12 4.78
CA PRO A 92 13.60 -6.16 3.75
C PRO A 92 12.23 -6.83 3.60
N ASP A 93 11.47 -6.97 4.69
CA ASP A 93 10.14 -7.58 4.67
C ASP A 93 9.15 -6.61 4.00
N LEU A 94 9.25 -5.32 4.31
CA LEU A 94 8.44 -4.29 3.65
C LEU A 94 8.80 -4.14 2.17
N SER A 95 10.09 -4.17 1.81
CA SER A 95 10.55 -4.14 0.42
C SER A 95 9.99 -5.32 -0.38
N LYS A 96 10.04 -6.52 0.20
CA LYS A 96 9.46 -7.73 -0.39
C LYS A 96 7.95 -7.58 -0.57
N ASN A 97 7.23 -7.17 0.47
CA ASN A 97 5.78 -6.98 0.40
C ASN A 97 5.38 -5.92 -0.63
N CYS A 98 6.12 -4.82 -0.73
CA CYS A 98 5.94 -3.77 -1.73
C CYS A 98 6.01 -4.32 -3.16
N LEU A 99 7.01 -5.16 -3.44
CA LEU A 99 7.15 -5.81 -4.75
C LEU A 99 6.02 -6.79 -5.05
N GLU A 100 5.59 -7.57 -4.06
CA GLU A 100 4.46 -8.50 -4.22
C GLU A 100 3.14 -7.75 -4.51
N GLU A 101 2.87 -6.66 -3.81
CA GLU A 101 1.68 -5.84 -4.04
C GLU A 101 1.70 -5.13 -5.39
N LEU A 102 2.85 -4.62 -5.83
CA LEU A 102 3.00 -4.06 -7.17
C LEU A 102 2.69 -5.10 -8.24
N ARG A 103 3.24 -6.31 -8.11
CA ARG A 103 2.93 -7.42 -9.02
C ARG A 103 1.45 -7.77 -9.01
N ARG A 104 0.82 -7.85 -7.84
CA ARG A 104 -0.63 -8.06 -7.72
C ARG A 104 -1.42 -6.99 -8.49
N LYS A 105 -1.00 -5.72 -8.37
CA LYS A 105 -1.64 -4.58 -9.07
C LYS A 105 -1.40 -4.63 -10.58
N GLU A 106 -0.22 -5.02 -11.04
CA GLU A 106 0.06 -5.24 -12.46
C GLU A 106 -0.80 -6.36 -13.04
N LEU A 107 -0.90 -7.50 -12.35
CA LEU A 107 -1.73 -8.63 -12.75
C LEU A 107 -3.23 -8.31 -12.80
N ALA A 108 -3.70 -7.45 -11.90
CA ALA A 108 -5.10 -7.01 -11.87
C ALA A 108 -5.45 -6.03 -13.01
N ASN A 109 -4.46 -5.30 -13.54
CA ASN A 109 -4.66 -4.27 -14.57
C ASN A 109 -4.15 -4.67 -15.96
N ALA A 110 -3.41 -5.76 -16.09
CA ALA A 110 -2.83 -6.16 -17.37
C ALA A 110 -3.90 -6.77 -18.27
N ASP A 111 -4.45 -5.95 -19.18
CA ASP A 111 -5.34 -6.37 -20.27
C ASP A 111 -4.61 -7.19 -21.35
N ASP A 112 -3.29 -7.07 -21.50
CA ASP A 112 -2.54 -7.81 -22.52
C ASP A 112 -1.28 -8.46 -21.92
N GLU A 113 -1.17 -9.77 -22.10
CA GLU A 113 0.08 -10.55 -21.98
C GLU A 113 0.73 -10.60 -20.58
N ILE A 114 0.01 -11.17 -19.61
CA ILE A 114 0.61 -11.61 -18.35
C ILE A 114 1.44 -12.88 -18.60
N ASP A 115 2.74 -12.84 -18.30
CA ASP A 115 3.55 -14.05 -18.12
C ASP A 115 3.43 -14.54 -16.67
N CYS A 116 2.46 -15.41 -16.39
CA CYS A 116 2.23 -15.95 -15.04
C CYS A 116 3.47 -16.66 -14.46
N VAL A 117 4.49 -16.97 -15.28
CA VAL A 117 5.72 -17.63 -14.84
C VAL A 117 6.50 -16.83 -13.80
N VAL A 118 6.29 -15.50 -13.73
CA VAL A 118 7.01 -14.62 -12.78
C VAL A 118 6.51 -14.75 -11.34
N LEU A 119 5.36 -15.41 -11.13
CA LEU A 119 4.79 -15.63 -9.79
C LEU A 119 5.48 -16.81 -9.13
N SER A 120 6.10 -16.56 -7.97
CA SER A 120 6.77 -17.62 -7.18
C SER A 120 5.78 -18.51 -6.43
N ASP A 121 4.62 -17.98 -6.06
CA ASP A 121 3.56 -18.74 -5.39
C ASP A 121 2.73 -19.53 -6.42
N GLU A 122 2.63 -20.84 -6.20
CA GLU A 122 1.95 -21.77 -7.11
C GLU A 122 0.46 -21.47 -7.21
N PHE A 123 -0.17 -21.08 -6.09
CA PHE A 123 -1.58 -20.73 -6.06
C PHE A 123 -1.86 -19.44 -6.85
N GLN A 124 -1.08 -18.38 -6.62
CA GLN A 124 -1.17 -17.14 -7.40
C GLN A 124 -0.92 -17.38 -8.89
N ARG A 125 0.05 -18.23 -9.23
CA ARG A 125 0.31 -18.62 -10.63
C ARG A 125 -0.90 -19.30 -11.26
N SER A 126 -1.51 -20.26 -10.57
CA SER A 126 -2.72 -20.95 -11.04
C SER A 126 -3.89 -19.98 -11.25
N VAL A 127 -4.15 -19.09 -10.30
CA VAL A 127 -5.22 -18.07 -10.42
C VAL A 127 -4.95 -17.11 -11.58
N CYS A 128 -3.70 -16.70 -11.75
CA CYS A 128 -3.25 -15.86 -12.87
C CYS A 128 -3.53 -16.52 -14.23
N GLU A 129 -3.12 -17.78 -14.39
CA GLU A 129 -3.31 -18.53 -15.65
C GLU A 129 -4.79 -18.75 -15.95
N ASP A 130 -5.59 -19.02 -14.92
CA ASP A 130 -7.05 -19.17 -15.06
C ASP A 130 -7.71 -17.86 -15.53
N ASN A 131 -7.34 -16.72 -14.94
CA ASN A 131 -7.85 -15.43 -15.39
C ASN A 131 -7.44 -15.09 -16.84
N LEU A 132 -6.24 -15.48 -17.27
CA LEU A 132 -5.83 -15.38 -18.68
C LEU A 132 -6.70 -16.24 -19.61
N ARG A 133 -6.97 -17.49 -19.21
CA ARG A 133 -7.81 -18.41 -20.00
C ARG A 133 -9.24 -17.88 -20.14
N ILE A 134 -9.80 -17.34 -19.06
CA ILE A 134 -11.13 -16.70 -19.06
C ILE A 134 -11.17 -15.55 -20.08
N ARG A 135 -10.19 -14.65 -20.05
CA ARG A 135 -10.14 -13.52 -21.00
C ARG A 135 -10.03 -13.97 -22.44
N LYS A 136 -9.13 -14.91 -22.73
CA LYS A 136 -9.01 -15.52 -24.06
C LYS A 136 -10.31 -16.16 -24.54
N ALA A 137 -11.06 -16.81 -23.63
CA ALA A 137 -12.38 -17.37 -23.93
C ALA A 137 -13.37 -16.27 -24.34
N PHE A 138 -13.40 -15.13 -23.63
CA PHE A 138 -14.28 -14.00 -23.96
C PHE A 138 -13.87 -13.27 -25.24
N GLU A 139 -12.57 -13.02 -25.44
CA GLU A 139 -12.04 -12.36 -26.64
C GLU A 139 -12.28 -13.18 -27.91
N ALA A 140 -12.05 -14.49 -27.83
CA ALA A 140 -12.31 -15.41 -28.94
C ALA A 140 -13.79 -15.78 -29.09
N ASN A 141 -14.64 -15.43 -28.11
CA ASN A 141 -16.01 -15.90 -27.96
C ASN A 141 -16.10 -17.44 -28.12
N ASP A 142 -15.17 -18.15 -27.49
CA ASP A 142 -14.99 -19.60 -27.58
C ASP A 142 -15.12 -20.25 -26.20
N PRO A 143 -16.29 -20.85 -25.87
CA PRO A 143 -16.52 -21.47 -24.57
C PRO A 143 -15.64 -22.71 -24.32
N SER A 144 -15.06 -23.32 -25.36
CA SER A 144 -14.17 -24.47 -25.18
C SER A 144 -12.89 -24.11 -24.41
N LEU A 145 -12.48 -22.84 -24.48
CA LEU A 145 -11.33 -22.33 -23.74
C LEU A 145 -11.57 -22.32 -22.22
N CYS A 146 -12.84 -22.26 -21.76
CA CYS A 146 -13.17 -22.34 -20.33
C CYS A 146 -12.76 -23.69 -19.71
N LEU A 147 -12.72 -24.79 -20.49
CA LEU A 147 -12.36 -26.13 -19.99
C LEU A 147 -10.93 -26.21 -19.44
N SER A 148 -10.05 -25.32 -19.90
CA SER A 148 -8.66 -25.25 -19.47
C SER A 148 -8.48 -24.55 -18.11
N ILE A 149 -9.53 -23.92 -17.57
CA ILE A 149 -9.53 -23.25 -16.27
C ILE A 149 -9.51 -24.30 -15.16
N THR A 150 -8.49 -24.23 -14.32
CA THR A 150 -8.28 -25.20 -13.23
C THR A 150 -9.24 -24.95 -12.05
N THR A 151 -9.49 -23.69 -11.72
CA THR A 151 -10.40 -23.25 -10.67
C THR A 151 -11.85 -23.49 -11.05
N ARG A 152 -12.50 -24.43 -10.37
CA ARG A 152 -13.88 -24.85 -10.68
C ARG A 152 -14.88 -23.68 -10.73
N ALA A 153 -14.88 -22.81 -9.72
CA ALA A 153 -15.83 -21.70 -9.65
C ALA A 153 -15.67 -20.71 -10.82
N LEU A 154 -14.42 -20.45 -11.22
CA LEU A 154 -14.11 -19.58 -12.36
C LEU A 154 -14.50 -20.24 -13.69
N ARG A 155 -14.31 -21.55 -13.82
CA ARG A 155 -14.72 -22.32 -15.01
C ARG A 155 -16.23 -22.29 -15.19
N GLU A 156 -16.99 -22.61 -14.14
CA GLU A 156 -18.46 -22.59 -14.17
C GLU A 156 -18.98 -21.20 -14.54
N ALA A 157 -18.40 -20.14 -13.97
CA ALA A 157 -18.76 -18.75 -14.29
C ALA A 157 -18.39 -18.34 -15.73
N CYS A 158 -17.32 -18.89 -16.30
CA CYS A 158 -16.92 -18.67 -17.70
C CYS A 158 -17.90 -19.34 -18.66
N GLU A 159 -18.23 -20.61 -18.41
CA GLU A 159 -19.17 -21.39 -19.21
C GLU A 159 -20.58 -20.78 -19.19
N GLU A 160 -21.06 -20.31 -18.04
CA GLU A 160 -22.38 -19.67 -17.91
C GLU A 160 -22.50 -18.38 -18.74
N LYS A 161 -21.40 -17.63 -18.89
CA LYS A 161 -21.42 -16.35 -19.61
C LYS A 161 -21.27 -16.49 -21.13
N LEU A 162 -20.70 -17.60 -21.61
CA LEU A 162 -20.43 -17.83 -23.04
C LEU A 162 -21.35 -18.89 -23.68
N GLY A 163 -22.06 -19.68 -22.87
CA GLY A 163 -23.07 -20.67 -23.31
C GLY A 163 -24.46 -20.08 -23.49
#